data_AF-A0A0D9W327-F1
#
_entry.id   AF-A0A0D9W327-F1
#
_cell.length_a   1.000
_cell.length_b   1.000
_cell.length_c   1.000
_cell.angle_alpha   90.00
_cell.angle_beta   90.00
_cell.angle_gamma   90.00
#
_symmetry.space_group_name_H-M   'P 1'
#
loop_
_entity.id
_entity.type
_entity.pdbx_description
1 polymer ?
#
loop_
_entity_poly.entity_id
_entity_poly.type
_entity_poly.pdbx_seq_one_letter_code
_entity_poly.pdbx_strand_id
1 'polypeptide(L)'
;MAKEGDGADSIVAATITDDAPTKAISSQGMESINATATAMTKAKNAIVVVEEACTSSKKPEEPKNPKTQVLIVPLRWMSLGMTRAKQQLVLLLAMRLRTVKTQMMTSKLQEVKAEADEKLKSISGENVLLQINCKALKNENAKLFKGYDDLEAKYTSMKALVKEKIKAAKSQAEAFKIELEATKGTNAESISKVAELLKSPPGFFKKQVKEYTTMVSTHILLVAKYLYPRIELEAIGEGYADGTSEEQALKLINDINGVATSIFNESLDL
;
A
#
# COMPACT_ATOMS: atom_id res chain seq x y z
N MET A 1 48.14 37.97 -17.19
CA MET A 1 49.13 37.04 -17.77
C MET A 1 49.13 35.82 -16.87
N ALA A 2 48.26 34.82 -17.06
CA ALA A 2 48.16 33.85 -18.16
C ALA A 2 49.39 32.93 -18.26
N LYS A 3 49.19 31.66 -17.90
CA LYS A 3 49.62 30.38 -18.53
C LYS A 3 49.39 29.28 -17.47
N GLU A 4 48.38 28.41 -17.53
CA GLU A 4 47.99 27.45 -18.58
C GLU A 4 49.11 26.45 -18.92
N GLY A 5 48.80 25.15 -18.73
CA GLY A 5 49.68 24.00 -18.90
C GLY A 5 48.98 22.70 -18.54
N ASP A 6 48.11 22.26 -19.45
CA ASP A 6 47.38 20.99 -19.54
C ASP A 6 48.25 19.72 -19.49
N GLY A 7 47.63 18.58 -19.14
CA GLY A 7 48.24 17.26 -19.35
C GLY A 7 47.54 16.04 -18.72
N ALA A 8 46.31 15.76 -19.17
CA ALA A 8 45.65 14.45 -19.43
C ALA A 8 45.91 13.18 -18.56
N ASP A 9 44.76 12.62 -18.15
CA ASP A 9 44.33 11.21 -18.24
C ASP A 9 45.02 10.10 -17.41
N SER A 10 44.27 9.63 -16.41
CA SER A 10 44.17 8.20 -16.06
C SER A 10 42.84 7.93 -15.36
N ILE A 11 41.80 7.63 -16.15
CA ILE A 11 40.56 7.01 -15.70
C ILE A 11 40.72 5.50 -15.85
N VAL A 12 40.85 4.75 -14.75
CA VAL A 12 40.45 3.34 -14.70
C VAL A 12 39.91 2.99 -13.30
N ALA A 13 38.59 2.79 -13.29
CA ALA A 13 37.79 1.83 -12.53
C ALA A 13 38.34 1.18 -11.24
N ALA A 14 37.61 1.39 -10.14
CA ALA A 14 37.34 0.37 -9.15
C ALA A 14 35.86 0.42 -8.73
N THR A 15 35.14 -0.57 -9.23
CA THR A 15 33.83 -1.11 -8.85
C THR A 15 33.40 -0.85 -7.41
N ILE A 16 32.26 -0.16 -7.24
CA ILE A 16 31.42 -0.22 -6.04
C ILE A 16 30.22 -1.09 -6.42
N THR A 17 30.07 -2.18 -5.69
CA THR A 17 28.94 -3.11 -5.77
C THR A 17 27.68 -2.47 -5.21
N ASP A 18 26.67 -2.33 -6.05
CA ASP A 18 25.27 -2.11 -5.65
C ASP A 18 24.76 -3.37 -4.94
N ASP A 19 24.39 -3.24 -3.66
CA ASP A 19 23.46 -4.16 -3.00
C ASP A 19 22.47 -3.33 -2.18
N ALA A 20 21.48 -2.76 -2.88
CA ALA A 20 20.26 -2.23 -2.31
C ALA A 20 19.22 -3.37 -2.20
N PRO A 21 18.51 -3.55 -1.08
CA PRO A 21 17.38 -4.47 -1.03
C PRO A 21 16.10 -3.75 -1.51
N THR A 22 16.00 -3.52 -2.82
CA THR A 22 14.72 -3.19 -3.49
C THR A 22 14.03 -4.49 -3.93
N LYS A 23 13.41 -5.17 -2.97
CA LYS A 23 12.44 -6.26 -3.14
C LYS A 23 11.67 -6.35 -1.82
N ALA A 24 10.34 -6.27 -1.73
CA ALA A 24 9.34 -6.68 -2.68
C ALA A 24 8.03 -5.90 -2.41
N ILE A 25 7.76 -4.86 -3.20
CA ILE A 25 6.38 -4.45 -3.44
C ILE A 25 5.94 -5.22 -4.67
N SER A 26 5.46 -6.44 -4.39
CA SER A 26 4.65 -7.33 -5.22
C SER A 26 4.47 -6.91 -6.69
N SER A 27 5.32 -7.46 -7.57
CA SER A 27 5.09 -7.54 -9.02
C SER A 27 3.73 -8.18 -9.36
N GLN A 28 3.18 -8.97 -8.44
CA GLN A 28 1.89 -9.64 -8.55
C GLN A 28 0.69 -8.66 -8.51
N GLY A 29 0.83 -7.52 -7.83
CA GLY A 29 -0.22 -6.49 -7.76
C GLY A 29 -0.35 -5.67 -9.05
N MET A 30 0.79 -5.26 -9.63
CA MET A 30 0.82 -4.52 -10.89
C MET A 30 0.41 -5.40 -12.09
N GLU A 31 0.80 -6.68 -12.11
CA GLU A 31 0.35 -7.62 -13.14
C GLU A 31 -1.17 -7.88 -13.08
N SER A 32 -1.75 -7.97 -11.87
CA SER A 32 -3.19 -8.14 -11.70
C SER A 32 -3.98 -6.91 -12.21
N ILE A 33 -3.46 -5.70 -11.98
CA ILE A 33 -4.11 -4.46 -12.45
C ILE A 33 -4.03 -4.35 -13.97
N ASN A 34 -2.88 -4.66 -14.57
CA ASN A 34 -2.71 -4.64 -16.03
C ASN A 34 -3.51 -5.75 -16.73
N ALA A 35 -3.62 -6.94 -16.13
CA ALA A 35 -4.47 -8.02 -16.65
C ALA A 35 -5.96 -7.63 -16.62
N THR A 36 -6.41 -6.97 -15.56
CA THR A 36 -7.81 -6.51 -15.42
C THR A 36 -8.12 -5.37 -16.39
N ALA A 37 -7.19 -4.43 -16.58
CA ALA A 37 -7.32 -3.38 -17.59
C ALA A 37 -7.40 -3.95 -19.00
N THR A 38 -6.52 -4.91 -19.34
CA THR A 38 -6.52 -5.58 -20.65
C THR A 38 -7.81 -6.38 -20.88
N ALA A 39 -8.34 -7.04 -19.85
CA ALA A 39 -9.62 -7.75 -19.92
C ALA A 39 -10.81 -6.80 -20.13
N MET A 40 -10.82 -5.63 -19.44
CA MET A 40 -11.84 -4.60 -19.66
C MET A 40 -11.77 -4.00 -21.07
N THR A 41 -10.57 -3.73 -21.61
CA THR A 41 -10.42 -3.23 -22.99
C THR A 41 -10.89 -4.28 -24.00
N LYS A 42 -10.58 -5.56 -23.77
CA LYS A 42 -11.05 -6.67 -24.62
C LYS A 42 -12.57 -6.83 -24.57
N ALA A 43 -13.17 -6.69 -23.39
CA ALA A 43 -14.63 -6.72 -23.22
C ALA A 43 -15.31 -5.50 -23.88
N LYS A 44 -14.72 -4.31 -23.74
CA LYS A 44 -15.23 -3.09 -24.37
C LYS A 44 -15.17 -3.17 -25.89
N ASN A 45 -14.07 -3.70 -26.45
CA ASN A 45 -13.96 -3.93 -27.89
C ASN A 45 -14.94 -5.02 -28.38
N ALA A 46 -15.19 -6.07 -27.59
CA ALA A 46 -16.20 -7.07 -27.92
C ALA A 46 -17.62 -6.49 -27.93
N ILE A 47 -17.93 -5.56 -27.02
CA ILE A 47 -19.23 -4.86 -26.99
C ILE A 47 -19.38 -3.95 -28.23
N VAL A 48 -18.34 -3.21 -28.61
CA VAL A 48 -18.35 -2.38 -29.83
C VAL A 48 -18.53 -3.24 -31.09
N VAL A 49 -17.88 -4.40 -31.17
CA VAL A 49 -18.06 -5.35 -32.28
C VAL A 49 -19.49 -5.91 -32.33
N VAL A 50 -20.14 -6.12 -31.18
CA VAL A 50 -21.54 -6.57 -31.12
C VAL A 50 -22.51 -5.43 -31.50
N GLU A 51 -22.22 -4.18 -31.13
CA GLU A 51 -23.02 -3.01 -31.52
C GLU A 51 -22.89 -2.67 -33.01
N GLU A 52 -21.69 -2.81 -33.60
CA GLU A 52 -21.47 -2.69 -35.04
C GLU A 52 -22.12 -3.84 -35.82
N ALA A 53 -22.14 -5.06 -35.28
CA ALA A 53 -22.85 -6.20 -35.86
C ALA A 53 -24.38 -6.07 -35.79
N CYS A 54 -24.92 -5.34 -34.81
CA CYS A 54 -26.35 -5.07 -34.68
C CYS A 54 -26.84 -3.89 -35.54
N THR A 55 -25.96 -2.98 -35.95
CA THR A 55 -26.31 -1.80 -36.77
C THR A 55 -25.95 -1.96 -38.25
N SER A 56 -25.10 -2.93 -38.59
CA SER A 56 -24.82 -3.36 -39.96
C SER A 56 -25.91 -4.33 -40.46
N SER A 57 -26.89 -3.79 -41.17
CA SER A 57 -27.78 -4.57 -42.04
C SER A 57 -27.01 -5.09 -43.26
N LYS A 58 -26.09 -6.04 -43.04
CA LYS A 58 -25.51 -6.88 -44.08
C LYS A 58 -25.85 -8.33 -43.78
N LYS A 59 -26.54 -8.93 -44.75
CA LYS A 59 -26.93 -10.32 -44.88
C LYS A 59 -25.83 -11.27 -44.36
N PRO A 60 -26.13 -12.20 -43.43
CA PRO A 60 -25.10 -13.06 -42.85
C PRO A 60 -24.64 -14.10 -43.87
N GLU A 61 -23.33 -14.15 -44.11
CA GLU A 61 -22.64 -15.33 -44.63
C GLU A 61 -22.68 -16.45 -43.59
N GLU A 62 -22.91 -17.65 -44.09
CA GLU A 62 -23.09 -18.90 -43.37
C GLU A 62 -21.87 -19.27 -42.51
N PRO A 63 -22.02 -19.53 -41.20
CA PRO A 63 -20.94 -20.09 -40.40
C PRO A 63 -20.68 -21.54 -40.82
N LYS A 64 -19.45 -21.81 -41.28
CA LYS A 64 -18.91 -23.15 -41.44
C LYS A 64 -18.86 -23.87 -40.08
N ASN A 65 -19.92 -24.63 -39.82
CA ASN A 65 -19.96 -25.85 -39.01
C ASN A 65 -19.60 -25.72 -37.51
N PRO A 66 -20.58 -26.03 -36.63
CA PRO A 66 -20.34 -27.17 -35.76
C PRO A 66 -21.56 -28.08 -35.72
N LYS A 67 -21.49 -29.20 -36.45
CA LYS A 67 -22.27 -30.45 -36.29
C LYS A 67 -23.68 -30.29 -35.71
N THR A 68 -24.46 -29.36 -36.21
CA THR A 68 -25.91 -29.42 -36.06
C THR A 68 -26.36 -30.39 -37.14
N GLN A 69 -26.48 -31.68 -36.81
CA GLN A 69 -27.26 -32.60 -37.62
C GLN A 69 -28.71 -32.10 -37.61
N VAL A 70 -29.00 -31.15 -38.49
CA VAL A 70 -30.36 -30.86 -38.91
C VAL A 70 -30.80 -32.17 -39.57
N LEU A 71 -31.63 -32.91 -38.87
CA LEU A 71 -32.30 -34.09 -39.39
C LEU A 71 -33.23 -33.62 -40.52
N ILE A 72 -32.66 -33.37 -41.70
CA ILE A 72 -33.42 -33.28 -42.94
C ILE A 72 -33.85 -34.71 -43.19
N VAL A 73 -34.99 -35.10 -42.60
CA VAL A 73 -35.66 -36.34 -42.95
C VAL A 73 -35.93 -36.24 -44.44
N PRO A 74 -35.26 -37.04 -45.29
CA PRO A 74 -35.47 -36.92 -46.71
C PRO A 74 -36.92 -37.35 -46.98
N LEU A 75 -37.74 -36.41 -47.44
CA LEU A 75 -39.10 -36.65 -47.96
C LEU A 75 -39.13 -37.74 -49.05
N ARG A 76 -37.95 -38.14 -49.56
CA ARG A 76 -37.74 -39.23 -50.52
C ARG A 76 -38.19 -40.62 -50.03
N TRP A 77 -38.36 -40.83 -48.72
CA TRP A 77 -38.89 -42.10 -48.17
C TRP A 77 -40.42 -42.21 -48.20
N MET A 78 -41.14 -41.13 -48.51
CA MET A 78 -42.61 -41.14 -48.51
C MET A 78 -43.24 -41.79 -49.75
N SER A 79 -42.46 -42.15 -50.79
CA SER A 79 -42.97 -42.73 -52.03
C SER A 79 -43.03 -44.27 -52.07
N LEU A 80 -42.46 -44.98 -51.08
CA LEU A 80 -42.60 -46.45 -51.00
C LEU A 80 -43.72 -46.84 -50.01
N GLY A 81 -44.93 -47.05 -50.54
CA GLY A 81 -45.99 -47.84 -49.87
C GLY A 81 -46.83 -47.14 -48.78
N MET A 82 -46.68 -45.84 -48.56
CA MET A 82 -47.44 -45.10 -47.54
C MET A 82 -48.75 -44.51 -48.13
N THR A 83 -49.90 -44.74 -47.49
CA THR A 83 -51.17 -44.09 -47.89
C THR A 83 -51.12 -42.58 -47.62
N ARG A 84 -51.83 -41.78 -48.43
CA ARG A 84 -51.88 -40.31 -48.33
C ARG A 84 -52.22 -39.80 -46.91
N ALA A 85 -53.08 -40.52 -46.20
CA ALA A 85 -53.45 -40.22 -44.82
C ALA A 85 -52.25 -40.34 -43.85
N LYS A 86 -51.39 -41.34 -44.04
CA LYS A 86 -50.19 -41.53 -43.22
C LYS A 86 -49.15 -40.44 -43.48
N GLN A 87 -48.98 -39.98 -44.73
CA GLN A 87 -48.11 -38.84 -45.06
C GLN A 87 -48.58 -37.55 -44.39
N GLN A 88 -49.88 -37.26 -44.41
CA GLN A 88 -50.47 -36.10 -43.74
C GLN A 88 -50.27 -36.13 -42.22
N LEU A 89 -50.44 -37.31 -41.60
CA LEU A 89 -50.21 -37.47 -40.17
C LEU A 89 -48.74 -37.24 -39.79
N VAL A 90 -47.79 -37.75 -40.58
CA VAL A 90 -46.34 -37.52 -40.34
C VAL A 90 -45.99 -36.04 -40.47
N LEU A 91 -46.54 -35.33 -41.47
CA LEU A 91 -46.35 -33.90 -41.62
C LEU A 91 -46.89 -33.13 -40.39
N LEU A 92 -48.09 -33.46 -39.93
CA LEU A 92 -48.72 -32.82 -38.77
C LEU A 92 -47.89 -33.03 -37.50
N LEU A 93 -47.40 -34.26 -37.26
CA LEU A 93 -46.53 -34.57 -36.13
C LEU A 93 -45.20 -33.81 -36.21
N ALA A 94 -44.58 -33.75 -37.40
CA ALA A 94 -43.33 -33.02 -37.60
C ALA A 94 -43.49 -31.50 -37.39
N MET A 95 -44.64 -30.92 -37.74
CA MET A 95 -44.95 -29.52 -37.45
C MET A 95 -45.14 -29.30 -35.94
N ARG A 96 -45.95 -30.14 -35.27
CA ARG A 96 -46.17 -30.04 -33.81
C ARG A 96 -44.86 -30.17 -33.03
N LEU A 97 -44.01 -31.14 -33.39
CA LEU A 97 -42.72 -31.34 -32.76
C LEU A 97 -41.81 -30.11 -32.93
N ARG A 98 -41.81 -29.50 -34.12
CA ARG A 98 -41.10 -28.23 -34.37
C ARG A 98 -41.63 -27.10 -33.49
N THR A 99 -42.94 -26.92 -33.42
CA THR A 99 -43.57 -25.87 -32.58
C THR A 99 -43.24 -26.05 -31.11
N VAL A 100 -43.34 -27.28 -30.57
CA VAL A 100 -43.00 -27.57 -29.18
C VAL A 100 -41.51 -27.33 -28.91
N LYS A 101 -40.63 -27.75 -29.83
CA LYS A 101 -39.18 -27.49 -29.70
C LYS A 101 -38.88 -25.98 -29.70
N THR A 102 -39.51 -25.21 -30.58
CA THR A 102 -39.32 -23.74 -30.60
C THR A 102 -39.84 -23.11 -29.33
N GLN A 103 -41.02 -23.52 -28.83
CA GLN A 103 -41.60 -23.01 -27.59
C GLN A 103 -40.71 -23.32 -26.37
N MET A 104 -40.19 -24.54 -26.29
CA MET A 104 -39.27 -24.94 -25.22
C MET A 104 -37.98 -24.11 -25.24
N MET A 105 -37.41 -23.88 -26.43
CA MET A 105 -36.20 -23.06 -26.56
C MET A 105 -36.47 -21.59 -26.23
N THR A 106 -37.62 -21.04 -26.63
CA THR A 106 -37.99 -19.65 -26.27
C THR A 106 -38.24 -19.49 -24.77
N SER A 107 -38.85 -20.47 -24.10
CA SER A 107 -39.05 -20.46 -22.64
C SER A 107 -37.71 -20.45 -21.90
N LYS A 108 -36.80 -21.37 -22.27
CA LYS A 108 -35.45 -21.42 -21.70
C LYS A 108 -34.67 -20.13 -21.93
N LEU A 109 -34.80 -19.54 -23.12
CA LEU A 109 -34.13 -18.29 -23.44
C LEU A 109 -34.68 -17.11 -22.62
N GLN A 110 -35.99 -17.10 -22.36
CA GLN A 110 -36.61 -16.10 -21.48
C GLN A 110 -36.18 -16.26 -20.02
N GLU A 111 -36.08 -17.49 -19.51
CA GLU A 111 -35.59 -17.77 -18.15
C GLU A 111 -34.15 -17.28 -17.97
N VAL A 112 -33.24 -17.66 -18.89
CA VAL A 112 -31.84 -17.22 -18.84
C VAL A 112 -31.73 -15.70 -18.97
N LYS A 113 -32.57 -15.07 -19.79
CA LYS A 113 -32.60 -13.60 -19.89
C LYS A 113 -33.03 -12.95 -18.58
N ALA A 114 -34.07 -13.45 -17.92
CA ALA A 114 -34.54 -12.92 -16.65
C ALA A 114 -33.46 -13.05 -15.56
N GLU A 115 -32.77 -14.20 -15.49
CA GLU A 115 -31.66 -14.41 -14.55
C GLU A 115 -30.48 -13.46 -14.82
N ALA A 116 -30.14 -13.22 -16.10
CA ALA A 116 -29.10 -12.28 -16.48
C ALA A 116 -29.48 -10.84 -16.09
N ASP A 117 -30.72 -10.42 -16.33
CA ASP A 117 -31.22 -9.09 -15.98
C ASP A 117 -31.23 -8.85 -14.45
N GLU A 118 -31.54 -9.89 -13.66
CA GLU A 118 -31.48 -9.82 -12.19
C GLU A 118 -30.04 -9.67 -11.69
N LYS A 119 -29.11 -10.47 -12.21
CA LYS A 119 -27.68 -10.36 -11.90
C LYS A 119 -27.12 -8.99 -12.27
N LEU A 120 -27.54 -8.43 -13.40
CA LEU A 120 -27.10 -7.11 -13.86
C LEU A 120 -27.59 -6.01 -12.89
N LYS A 121 -28.84 -6.08 -12.42
CA LYS A 121 -29.37 -5.16 -11.40
C LYS A 121 -28.58 -5.25 -10.08
N SER A 122 -28.27 -6.46 -9.62
CA SER A 122 -27.47 -6.69 -8.41
C SER A 122 -26.06 -6.09 -8.54
N ILE A 123 -25.34 -6.43 -9.60
CA ILE A 123 -23.98 -5.91 -9.86
C ILE A 123 -23.99 -4.38 -10.03
N SER A 124 -25.02 -3.84 -10.68
CA SER A 124 -25.18 -2.39 -10.81
C SER A 124 -25.35 -1.72 -9.45
N GLY A 125 -26.12 -2.32 -8.52
CA GLY A 125 -26.29 -1.80 -7.17
C GLY A 125 -24.98 -1.83 -6.36
N GLU A 126 -24.25 -2.94 -6.42
CA GLU A 126 -22.94 -3.09 -5.75
C GLU A 126 -21.91 -2.07 -6.27
N ASN A 127 -21.88 -1.80 -7.57
CA ASN A 127 -20.99 -0.80 -8.15
C ASN A 127 -21.28 0.62 -7.62
N VAL A 128 -22.55 0.98 -7.41
CA VAL A 128 -22.91 2.28 -6.83
C VAL A 128 -22.39 2.39 -5.39
N LEU A 129 -22.57 1.33 -4.58
CA LEU A 129 -22.05 1.28 -3.21
C LEU A 129 -20.52 1.39 -3.18
N LEU A 130 -19.82 0.66 -4.05
CA LEU A 130 -18.36 0.73 -4.17
C LEU A 130 -17.90 2.14 -4.57
N GLN A 131 -18.60 2.80 -5.48
CA GLN A 131 -18.29 4.18 -5.85
C GLN A 131 -18.46 5.16 -4.69
N ILE A 132 -19.51 5.00 -3.87
CA ILE A 132 -19.72 5.82 -2.66
C ILE A 132 -18.57 5.59 -1.67
N ASN A 133 -18.22 4.34 -1.39
CA ASN A 133 -17.13 4.00 -0.48
C ASN A 133 -15.78 4.54 -0.95
N CYS A 134 -15.48 4.44 -2.25
CA CYS A 134 -14.26 5.01 -2.83
C CYS A 134 -14.19 6.53 -2.67
N LYS A 135 -15.32 7.24 -2.80
CA LYS A 135 -15.37 8.69 -2.56
C LYS A 135 -15.16 9.03 -1.09
N ALA A 136 -15.77 8.27 -0.17
CA ALA A 136 -15.58 8.45 1.26
C ALA A 136 -14.10 8.28 1.67
N LEU A 137 -13.46 7.19 1.23
CA LEU A 137 -12.04 6.91 1.50
C LEU A 137 -11.11 7.99 0.92
N LYS A 138 -11.41 8.51 -0.28
CA LYS A 138 -10.65 9.64 -0.85
C LYS A 138 -10.72 10.89 0.03
N ASN A 139 -11.90 11.21 0.55
CA ASN A 139 -12.08 12.36 1.44
C ASN A 139 -11.35 12.17 2.78
N GLU A 140 -11.38 10.96 3.33
CA GLU A 140 -10.68 10.63 4.57
C GLU A 140 -9.16 10.71 4.40
N ASN A 141 -8.63 10.15 3.30
CA ASN A 141 -7.21 10.31 2.96
C ASN A 141 -6.81 11.78 2.80
N ALA A 142 -7.64 12.60 2.14
CA ALA A 142 -7.36 14.03 2.02
C ALA A 142 -7.33 14.76 3.38
N LYS A 143 -8.14 14.33 4.36
CA LYS A 143 -8.08 14.86 5.73
C LYS A 143 -6.80 14.42 6.45
N LEU A 144 -6.41 13.16 6.31
CA LEU A 144 -5.19 12.62 6.91
C LEU A 144 -3.94 13.32 6.37
N PHE A 145 -3.85 13.55 5.05
CA PHE A 145 -2.74 14.30 4.46
C PHE A 145 -2.64 15.72 5.02
N LYS A 146 -3.75 16.47 5.12
CA LYS A 146 -3.75 17.79 5.76
C LYS A 146 -3.31 17.73 7.23
N GLY A 147 -3.75 16.69 7.96
CA GLY A 147 -3.32 16.48 9.35
C GLY A 147 -1.82 16.20 9.47
N TYR A 148 -1.22 15.56 8.46
CA TYR A 148 0.22 15.35 8.39
C TYR A 148 0.97 16.66 8.15
N ASP A 149 0.52 17.48 7.20
CA ASP A 149 1.11 18.80 6.93
C ASP A 149 1.06 19.71 8.18
N ASP A 150 -0.07 19.71 8.90
CA ASP A 150 -0.24 20.46 10.16
C ASP A 150 0.72 19.94 11.25
N LEU A 151 0.97 18.63 11.29
CA LEU A 151 1.88 18.02 12.25
C LEU A 151 3.34 18.35 11.93
N GLU A 152 3.71 18.32 10.65
CA GLU A 152 5.03 18.70 10.15
C GLU A 152 5.32 20.19 10.44
N ALA A 153 4.34 21.07 10.25
CA ALA A 153 4.44 22.48 10.61
C ALA A 153 4.65 22.69 12.13
N LYS A 154 3.98 21.89 12.98
CA LYS A 154 4.19 21.93 14.43
C LYS A 154 5.57 21.41 14.82
N TYR A 155 6.04 20.34 14.18
CA TYR A 155 7.34 19.75 14.44
C TYR A 155 8.48 20.73 14.09
N THR A 156 8.40 21.37 12.92
CA THR A 156 9.40 22.38 12.51
C THR A 156 9.45 23.58 13.45
N SER A 157 8.29 24.08 13.90
CA SER A 157 8.21 25.14 14.90
C SER A 157 8.84 24.73 16.24
N MET A 158 8.51 23.52 16.73
CA MET A 158 9.09 22.99 17.96
C MET A 158 10.61 22.79 17.86
N LYS A 159 11.10 22.28 16.71
CA LYS A 159 12.53 22.12 16.44
C LYS A 159 13.27 23.46 16.51
N ALA A 160 12.68 24.53 15.96
CA ALA A 160 13.26 25.88 16.05
C ALA A 160 13.34 26.40 17.50
N LEU A 161 12.25 26.27 18.26
CA LEU A 161 12.20 26.69 19.68
C LEU A 161 13.22 25.92 20.54
N VAL A 162 13.35 24.61 20.33
CA VAL A 162 14.34 23.78 21.02
C VAL A 162 15.76 24.24 20.66
N LYS A 163 16.04 24.51 19.39
CA LYS A 163 17.35 25.01 18.93
C LYS A 163 17.70 26.36 19.58
N GLU A 164 16.74 27.26 19.71
CA GLU A 164 16.91 28.54 20.39
C GLU A 164 17.19 28.37 21.89
N LYS A 165 16.41 27.53 22.58
CA LYS A 165 16.63 27.24 24.01
C LYS A 165 17.98 26.59 24.27
N ILE A 166 18.44 25.70 23.39
CA ILE A 166 19.78 25.10 23.49
C ILE A 166 20.87 26.17 23.32
N LYS A 167 20.72 27.11 22.37
CA LYS A 167 21.67 28.24 22.23
C LYS A 167 21.70 29.12 23.47
N ALA A 168 20.54 29.48 24.02
CA ALA A 168 20.43 30.29 25.23
C ALA A 168 21.05 29.58 26.45
N ALA A 169 20.80 28.28 26.60
CA ALA A 169 21.40 27.48 27.67
C ALA A 169 22.92 27.38 27.52
N LYS A 170 23.46 27.25 26.30
CA LYS A 170 24.90 27.27 26.03
C LYS A 170 25.53 28.60 26.43
N SER A 171 24.95 29.73 26.00
CA SER A 171 25.46 31.06 26.40
C SER A 171 25.41 31.29 27.90
N GLN A 172 24.37 30.79 28.58
CA GLN A 172 24.24 30.89 30.03
C GLN A 172 25.27 30.03 30.76
N ALA A 173 25.55 28.82 30.24
CA ALA A 173 26.60 27.95 30.77
C ALA A 173 28.00 28.56 30.60
N GLU A 174 28.27 29.21 29.46
CA GLU A 174 29.52 29.94 29.22
C GLU A 174 29.67 31.14 30.17
N ALA A 175 28.60 31.93 30.37
CA ALA A 175 28.60 33.03 31.33
C ALA A 175 28.88 32.55 32.77
N PHE A 176 28.24 31.46 33.18
CA PHE A 176 28.45 30.85 34.50
C PHE A 176 29.88 30.33 34.66
N LYS A 177 30.47 29.75 33.60
CA LYS A 177 31.87 29.30 33.60
C LYS A 177 32.83 30.48 33.80
N ILE A 178 32.57 31.62 33.16
CA ILE A 178 33.39 32.84 33.30
C ILE A 178 33.30 33.39 34.74
N GLU A 179 32.11 33.46 35.33
CA GLU A 179 31.93 33.87 36.73
C GLU A 179 32.63 32.91 37.71
N LEU A 180 32.57 31.60 37.45
CA LEU A 180 33.26 30.59 38.25
C LEU A 180 34.78 30.73 38.16
N GLU A 181 35.31 31.05 36.98
CA GLU A 181 36.75 31.30 36.79
C GLU A 181 37.20 32.62 37.44
N ALA A 182 36.36 33.66 37.42
CA ALA A 182 36.62 34.94 38.07
C ALA A 182 36.63 34.86 39.61
N THR A 183 35.93 33.88 40.20
CA THR A 183 35.83 33.69 41.65
C THR A 183 36.88 32.76 42.24
N LYS A 184 37.80 32.20 41.43
CA LYS A 184 38.90 31.30 41.87
C LYS A 184 39.88 31.90 42.91
N GLY A 185 39.73 33.18 43.30
CA GLY A 185 40.54 33.85 44.32
C GLY A 185 39.91 33.95 45.72
N THR A 186 38.61 33.68 45.90
CA THR A 186 37.90 33.85 47.19
C THR A 186 37.28 32.53 47.65
N ASN A 187 37.86 31.92 48.70
CA ASN A 187 37.47 30.66 49.35
C ASN A 187 37.25 29.46 48.40
N ALA A 188 38.35 28.84 47.96
CA ALA A 188 38.38 27.64 47.12
C ALA A 188 37.59 26.43 47.66
N GLU A 189 37.46 26.28 48.98
CA GLU A 189 36.67 25.19 49.61
C GLU A 189 35.16 25.30 49.34
N SER A 190 34.63 26.52 49.28
CA SER A 190 33.20 26.77 49.02
C SER A 190 32.84 26.47 47.57
N ILE A 191 33.74 26.81 46.64
CA ILE A 191 33.55 26.63 45.19
C ILE A 191 33.63 25.14 44.82
N SER A 192 34.55 24.38 45.44
CA SER A 192 34.65 22.92 45.25
C SER A 192 33.37 22.19 45.67
N LYS A 193 32.76 22.58 46.80
CA LYS A 193 31.49 22.00 47.28
C LYS A 193 30.31 22.32 46.36
N VAL A 194 30.24 23.54 45.82
CA VAL A 194 29.19 23.92 44.86
C VAL A 194 29.37 23.17 43.54
N ALA A 195 30.62 22.99 43.08
CA ALA A 195 30.91 22.20 41.88
C ALA A 195 30.57 20.70 42.04
N GLU A 196 30.82 20.11 43.21
CA GLU A 196 30.37 18.73 43.52
C GLU A 196 28.85 18.61 43.58
N LEU A 197 28.15 19.59 44.16
CA LEU A 197 26.68 19.62 44.18
C LEU A 197 26.07 19.79 42.79
N LEU A 198 26.75 20.48 41.87
CA LEU A 198 26.34 20.65 40.46
C LEU A 198 26.72 19.46 39.57
N LYS A 199 27.70 18.63 39.94
CA LYS A 199 28.04 17.39 39.23
C LYS A 199 26.91 16.35 39.30
N SER A 200 26.13 16.35 40.38
CA SER A 200 24.92 15.55 40.46
C SER A 200 23.80 16.26 39.68
N PRO A 201 23.20 15.62 38.66
CA PRO A 201 21.99 16.14 38.04
C PRO A 201 20.97 16.39 39.15
N PRO A 202 20.36 17.58 39.26
CA PRO A 202 19.30 17.82 40.23
C PRO A 202 18.25 16.72 40.10
N GLY A 203 17.86 16.08 41.20
CA GLY A 203 16.99 14.89 41.19
C GLY A 203 15.69 15.06 40.40
N PHE A 204 15.25 16.31 40.21
CA PHE A 204 14.18 16.70 39.30
C PHE A 204 14.41 16.27 37.83
N PHE A 205 15.62 16.43 37.29
CA PHE A 205 15.96 15.99 35.94
C PHE A 205 15.90 14.48 35.80
N LYS A 206 16.31 13.72 36.84
CA LYS A 206 16.24 12.25 36.80
C LYS A 206 14.80 11.76 36.62
N LYS A 207 13.83 12.40 37.29
CA LYS A 207 12.41 12.08 37.13
C LYS A 207 11.91 12.42 35.73
N GLN A 208 12.21 13.61 35.23
CA GLN A 208 11.80 14.03 33.88
C GLN A 208 12.43 13.14 32.80
N VAL A 209 13.71 12.83 32.90
CA VAL A 209 14.40 11.95 31.95
C VAL A 209 13.74 10.57 31.94
N LYS A 210 13.45 9.97 33.10
CA LYS A 210 12.73 8.67 33.15
C LYS A 210 11.37 8.77 32.45
N GLU A 211 10.61 9.83 32.69
CA GLU A 211 9.28 10.03 32.09
C GLU A 211 9.35 10.21 30.57
N TYR A 212 10.27 11.06 30.08
CA TYR A 212 10.52 11.23 28.65
C TYR A 212 11.01 9.95 27.99
N THR A 213 11.95 9.22 28.58
CA THR A 213 12.45 7.94 28.06
C THR A 213 11.32 6.91 27.97
N THR A 214 10.46 6.83 28.98
CA THR A 214 9.31 5.90 28.98
C THR A 214 8.30 6.28 27.88
N MET A 215 7.98 7.57 27.75
CA MET A 215 7.07 8.08 26.72
C MET A 215 7.61 7.79 25.31
N VAL A 216 8.89 8.10 25.06
CA VAL A 216 9.54 7.86 23.76
C VAL A 216 9.58 6.37 23.45
N SER A 217 9.95 5.52 24.41
CA SER A 217 9.97 4.07 24.24
C SER A 217 8.58 3.52 23.91
N THR A 218 7.54 4.03 24.57
CA THR A 218 6.14 3.62 24.30
C THR A 218 5.71 4.03 22.89
N HIS A 219 6.12 5.21 22.44
CA HIS A 219 5.81 5.70 21.10
C HIS A 219 6.52 4.87 20.02
N ILE A 220 7.80 4.58 20.21
CA ILE A 220 8.58 3.72 19.31
C ILE A 220 7.97 2.31 19.25
N LEU A 221 7.56 1.76 20.40
CA LEU A 221 6.90 0.46 20.47
C LEU A 221 5.56 0.44 19.70
N LEU A 222 4.75 1.49 19.83
CA LEU A 222 3.50 1.65 19.07
C LEU A 222 3.75 1.70 17.57
N VAL A 223 4.75 2.47 17.13
CA VAL A 223 5.16 2.55 15.72
C VAL A 223 5.65 1.19 15.22
N ALA A 224 6.48 0.49 16.00
CA ALA A 224 6.95 -0.84 15.67
C ALA A 224 5.81 -1.86 15.56
N LYS A 225 4.84 -1.84 16.49
CA LYS A 225 3.67 -2.72 16.44
C LYS A 225 2.75 -2.43 15.26
N TYR A 226 2.63 -1.15 14.86
CA TYR A 226 1.89 -0.76 13.66
C TYR A 226 2.56 -1.28 12.38
N LEU A 227 3.89 -1.18 12.28
CA LEU A 227 4.66 -1.66 11.13
C LEU A 227 4.71 -3.20 11.07
N TYR A 228 4.74 -3.87 12.22
CA TYR A 228 4.89 -5.31 12.35
C TYR A 228 3.80 -5.94 13.21
N PRO A 229 2.53 -5.97 12.75
CA PRO A 229 1.39 -6.41 13.57
C PRO A 229 1.42 -7.90 13.95
N ARG A 230 2.32 -8.69 13.34
CA ARG A 230 2.51 -10.12 13.66
C ARG A 230 3.51 -10.36 14.79
N ILE A 231 4.28 -9.33 15.18
CA ILE A 231 5.27 -9.44 16.25
C ILE A 231 4.64 -8.85 17.49
N GLU A 232 4.39 -9.70 18.49
CA GLU A 232 3.98 -9.24 19.81
C GLU A 232 5.19 -8.64 20.51
N LEU A 233 5.19 -7.33 20.68
CA LEU A 233 6.22 -6.59 21.40
C LEU A 233 5.62 -6.10 22.73
N GLU A 234 6.28 -6.40 23.83
CA GLU A 234 5.92 -5.94 25.17
C GLU A 234 7.02 -5.02 25.73
N ALA A 235 6.62 -3.95 26.42
CA ALA A 235 7.57 -3.05 27.07
C ALA A 235 8.05 -3.69 28.38
N ILE A 236 9.36 -3.85 28.53
CA ILE A 236 9.95 -4.31 29.80
C ILE A 236 9.95 -3.12 30.76
N GLY A 237 9.13 -3.20 31.80
CA GLY A 237 8.91 -2.11 32.75
C GLY A 237 10.07 -1.91 33.73
N GLU A 238 10.67 -2.99 34.23
CA GLU A 238 11.83 -3.00 35.13
C GLU A 238 12.70 -4.24 34.86
N GLY A 239 14.02 -4.08 34.85
CA GLY A 239 14.97 -5.18 34.59
C GLY A 239 15.22 -5.46 33.10
N TYR A 240 15.70 -6.67 32.80
CA TYR A 240 16.01 -7.13 31.44
C TYR A 240 15.02 -8.22 31.00
N ALA A 241 14.92 -8.46 29.69
CA ALA A 241 14.09 -9.54 29.17
C ALA A 241 14.56 -10.89 29.73
N ASP A 242 13.64 -11.82 29.96
CA ASP A 242 13.98 -13.18 30.39
C ASP A 242 15.04 -13.81 29.48
N GLY A 243 16.13 -14.28 30.08
CA GLY A 243 17.28 -14.85 29.37
C GLY A 243 18.31 -13.83 28.86
N THR A 244 18.14 -12.54 29.13
CA THR A 244 19.13 -11.49 28.81
C THR A 244 19.88 -11.08 30.07
N SER A 245 21.18 -11.38 30.12
CA SER A 245 22.07 -10.90 31.19
C SER A 245 22.36 -9.40 31.04
N GLU A 246 22.71 -8.73 32.14
CA GLU A 246 23.10 -7.32 32.14
C GLU A 246 24.23 -7.02 31.14
N GLU A 247 25.22 -7.91 31.05
CA GLU A 247 26.36 -7.79 30.14
C GLU A 247 25.93 -7.86 28.66
N GLN A 248 24.97 -8.73 28.34
CA GLN A 248 24.40 -8.82 26.99
C GLN A 248 23.56 -7.59 26.64
N ALA A 249 22.78 -7.08 27.60
CA ALA A 249 22.00 -5.87 27.42
C ALA A 249 22.90 -4.64 27.20
N LEU A 250 23.98 -4.51 27.98
CA LEU A 250 24.97 -3.45 27.80
C LEU A 250 25.69 -3.54 26.45
N LYS A 251 25.99 -4.76 25.98
CA LYS A 251 26.56 -4.96 24.65
C LYS A 251 25.60 -4.49 23.55
N LEU A 252 24.32 -4.87 23.63
CA LEU A 252 23.29 -4.42 22.69
C LEU A 252 23.11 -2.89 22.71
N ILE A 253 23.13 -2.28 23.90
CA ILE A 253 23.06 -0.82 24.04
C ILE A 253 24.27 -0.17 23.35
N ASN A 254 25.48 -0.71 23.55
CA ASN A 254 26.68 -0.18 22.90
C ASN A 254 26.64 -0.32 21.37
N ASP A 255 26.17 -1.46 20.88
CA ASP A 255 26.00 -1.72 19.43
C ASP A 255 24.97 -0.74 18.83
N ILE A 256 23.89 -0.46 19.55
CA ILE A 256 22.84 0.49 19.13
C ILE A 256 23.32 1.94 19.28
N ASN A 257 24.17 2.25 20.27
CA ASN A 257 24.57 3.62 20.58
C ASN A 257 25.25 4.31 19.38
N GLY A 258 26.07 3.59 18.61
CA GLY A 258 26.69 4.12 17.39
C GLY A 258 25.68 4.47 16.29
N VAL A 259 24.65 3.63 16.14
CA VAL A 259 23.54 3.87 15.20
C VAL A 259 22.68 5.04 15.68
N ALA A 260 22.35 5.08 16.97
CA ALA A 260 21.57 6.14 17.58
C ALA A 260 22.27 7.50 17.50
N THR A 261 23.58 7.56 17.72
CA THR A 261 24.37 8.80 17.54
C THR A 261 24.43 9.23 16.08
N SER A 262 24.52 8.29 15.13
CA SER A 262 24.48 8.61 13.71
C SER A 262 23.14 9.22 13.30
N ILE A 263 22.02 8.60 13.72
CA ILE A 263 20.66 9.12 13.48
C ILE A 263 20.47 10.49 14.15
N PHE A 264 20.95 10.64 15.38
CA PHE A 264 20.85 11.90 16.12
C PHE A 264 21.61 13.03 15.42
N ASN A 265 22.84 12.77 14.97
CA ASN A 265 23.63 13.75 14.22
C ASN A 265 22.97 14.09 12.87
N GLU A 266 22.48 13.10 12.14
CA GLU A 266 21.76 13.30 10.88
C GLU A 266 20.47 14.13 11.07
N SER A 267 19.78 13.96 12.19
CA SER A 267 18.58 14.74 12.53
C SER A 267 18.85 16.20 12.93
N LEU A 268 20.09 16.50 13.34
CA LEU A 268 20.56 17.84 13.72
C LEU A 268 21.11 18.63 12.52
N ASP A 269 21.59 17.95 11.48
CA ASP A 269 22.18 18.55 10.28
C ASP A 269 21.17 18.85 9.15
N LEU A 270 19.92 18.35 9.26
CA LEU A 270 18.75 18.76 8.46
C LEU A 270 17.94 19.88 9.13
#